data_AF-A0A7W1K7H4-F1
#
_entry.id   AF-A0A7W1K7H4-F1
#
_cell.length_a   1.000
_cell.length_b   1.000
_cell.length_c   1.000
_cell.angle_alpha   90.00
_cell.angle_beta   90.00
_cell.angle_gamma   90.00
#
_symmetry.space_group_name_H-M   'P 1'
#
loop_
_entity.id
_entity.type
_entity.pdbx_description
1 polymer ?
#
loop_
_entity_poly.entity_id
_entity_poly.type
_entity_poly.pdbx_seq_one_letter_code
_entity_poly.pdbx_strand_id
1 'polypeptide(L)' 'MSDAAAIIDALGCGQCTACTLASRRGHGFVHCPAHPDRHASLSIDAKRDKVLFHCWAGCEQRAVVDGLRGLGLWRSR' A
#
# COMPACT_ATOMS: atom_id res chain seq x y z
N MET A 1 2.37 8.76 -12.33
CA MET A 1 2.26 7.34 -11.96
C MET A 1 2.50 7.25 -10.47
N SER A 2 1.69 6.48 -9.74
CA SER A 2 1.91 6.29 -8.30
C SER A 2 3.25 5.56 -8.09
N ASP A 3 3.95 5.89 -7.02
CA ASP A 3 5.25 5.32 -6.68
C ASP A 3 5.04 4.30 -5.55
N ALA A 4 5.44 3.04 -5.78
CA ALA A 4 5.29 1.96 -4.81
C ALA A 4 6.06 2.26 -3.51
N ALA A 5 7.26 2.85 -3.61
CA ALA A 5 8.06 3.18 -2.43
C ALA A 5 7.36 4.27 -1.60
N ALA A 6 6.83 5.31 -2.25
CA ALA A 6 6.09 6.36 -1.58
C ALA A 6 4.80 5.83 -0.90
N ILE A 7 4.09 4.90 -1.54
CA ILE A 7 2.92 4.25 -0.94
C ILE A 7 3.34 3.42 0.27
N ILE A 8 4.43 2.66 0.17
CA ILE A 8 4.91 1.80 1.25
C ILE A 8 5.34 2.62 2.46
N ASP A 9 6.10 3.69 2.25
CA ASP A 9 6.56 4.55 3.34
C ASP A 9 5.40 5.28 4.02
N ALA A 10 4.39 5.71 3.26
CA ALA A 10 3.24 6.42 3.82
C ALA A 10 2.27 5.52 4.59
N LEU A 11 2.12 4.25 4.18
CA LEU A 11 1.17 3.30 4.79
C LEU A 11 1.82 2.33 5.78
N GLY A 12 3.14 2.26 5.83
CA GLY A 12 3.88 1.46 6.78
C GLY A 12 3.85 2.10 8.18
N CYS A 13 3.66 1.29 9.23
CA CYS A 13 3.73 1.79 10.60
C CYS A 13 5.16 1.98 11.13
N GLY A 14 6.17 1.46 10.43
CA GLY A 14 7.59 1.49 10.84
C GLY A 14 7.92 0.67 12.10
N GLN A 15 6.93 0.02 12.71
CA GLN A 15 7.07 -0.66 14.00
C GLN A 15 6.98 -2.18 13.89
N CYS A 16 6.25 -2.71 12.92
CA CYS A 16 6.13 -4.15 12.71
C CYS A 16 7.12 -4.65 11.64
N THR A 17 7.52 -5.91 11.76
CA THR A 17 8.47 -6.54 10.83
C THR A 17 8.02 -6.47 9.38
N ALA A 18 6.72 -6.62 9.11
CA ALA A 18 6.17 -6.57 7.76
C ALA A 18 6.43 -5.21 7.08
N CYS A 19 6.03 -4.12 7.75
CA CYS A 19 6.23 -2.76 7.24
C CYS A 19 7.71 -2.39 7.11
N THR A 20 8.54 -2.78 8.10
CA THR A 20 9.99 -2.51 8.05
C THR A 20 10.68 -3.25 6.91
N LEU A 21 10.28 -4.49 6.62
CA LEU A 21 10.78 -5.23 5.46
C LEU A 21 10.28 -4.63 4.15
N ALA A 22 9.03 -4.17 4.09
CA ALA A 22 8.45 -3.57 2.90
C ALA A 22 9.21 -2.30 2.48
N SER A 23 9.45 -1.38 3.43
CA SER A 23 10.20 -0.14 3.16
C SER A 23 11.64 -0.43 2.71
N ARG A 24 12.31 -1.42 3.31
CA ARG A 24 13.67 -1.84 2.88
C ARG A 24 13.74 -2.44 1.49
N ARG A 25 12.68 -3.11 1.03
CA ARG A 25 12.64 -3.85 -0.23
C ARG A 25 11.95 -3.09 -1.37
N GLY A 26 11.21 -2.03 -1.07
CA GLY A 26 10.35 -1.33 -2.04
C GLY A 26 9.13 -2.13 -2.49
N HIS A 27 8.84 -3.26 -1.83
CA HIS A 27 7.63 -4.08 -2.01
C HIS A 27 7.37 -4.88 -0.74
N GLY A 28 6.12 -5.21 -0.45
CA GLY A 28 5.75 -5.96 0.75
C GLY A 28 4.39 -5.58 1.29
N PHE A 29 4.19 -5.80 2.60
CA PHE A 29 2.92 -5.58 3.26
C PHE A 29 2.93 -4.29 4.07
N VAL A 30 1.88 -3.49 3.91
CA VAL A 30 1.60 -2.24 4.65
C VAL A 30 0.12 -2.19 5.08
N HIS A 31 -0.25 -1.17 5.84
CA HIS A 31 -1.63 -1.02 6.31
C HIS A 31 -2.54 -0.57 5.17
N CYS A 32 -3.68 -1.24 5.01
CA CYS A 32 -4.67 -0.86 4.02
C CYS A 32 -5.32 0.48 4.41
N PRO A 33 -5.42 1.47 3.50
CA PRO A 33 -6.08 2.74 3.78
C PRO A 33 -7.62 2.66 3.68
N ALA A 34 -8.17 1.54 3.19
CA ALA A 34 -9.62 1.38 2.98
C ALA A 34 -10.37 0.92 4.24
N HIS A 35 -9.67 0.49 5.29
CA HIS A 35 -10.25 0.07 6.56
C HIS A 35 -9.28 0.36 7.72
N PRO A 36 -9.76 0.39 8.98
CA PRO A 36 -8.89 0.39 10.16
C PRO A 36 -8.07 -0.89 10.23
N ASP A 37 -6.86 -0.86 9.68
CA ASP A 37 -6.05 -2.05 9.50
C ASP A 37 -5.08 -2.26 10.66
N ARG A 38 -5.33 -3.25 11.52
CA ARG A 38 -4.46 -3.57 12.66
C ARG A 38 -3.22 -4.38 12.28
N HIS A 39 -3.31 -5.13 11.19
CA HIS A 39 -2.24 -5.99 10.70
C HIS A 39 -2.02 -5.69 9.22
N ALA A 40 -0.81 -5.31 8.84
CA ALA A 40 -0.47 -4.94 7.46
C ALA A 40 -1.02 -5.95 6.44
N SER A 41 -2.18 -5.64 5.85
CA SER A 41 -2.96 -6.55 5.01
C SER A 41 -2.88 -6.21 3.53
N LEU A 42 -2.37 -5.02 3.21
CA LEU A 42 -2.21 -4.55 1.84
C LEU A 42 -0.82 -4.93 1.32
N SER A 43 -0.77 -5.85 0.36
CA SER A 43 0.44 -6.12 -0.40
C SER A 43 0.62 -5.05 -1.48
N ILE A 44 1.81 -4.47 -1.57
CA ILE A 44 2.25 -3.54 -2.62
C ILE A 44 3.45 -4.15 -3.34
N ASP A 45 3.45 -4.07 -4.66
CA ASP A 45 4.58 -4.45 -5.51
C ASP A 45 4.67 -3.51 -6.72
N ALA A 46 5.85 -3.43 -7.33
CA ALA A 46 6.09 -2.66 -8.53
C ALA A 46 6.56 -3.59 -9.66
N LYS A 47 5.76 -3.69 -10.73
CA LYS A 47 6.09 -4.51 -11.89
C LYS A 47 6.11 -3.66 -13.15
N ARG A 48 7.32 -3.51 -13.72
CA ARG A 48 7.59 -2.58 -14.82
C ARG A 48 7.18 -1.17 -14.39
N ASP A 49 6.22 -0.57 -15.08
CA ASP A 49 5.74 0.79 -14.87
C ASP A 49 4.40 0.84 -14.12
N LYS A 50 4.06 -0.22 -13.37
CA LYS A 50 2.77 -0.32 -12.67
C LYS A 50 2.96 -0.70 -11.22
N VAL A 51 2.26 0.01 -10.36
CA VAL A 51 2.03 -0.41 -8.97
C VAL A 51 0.92 -1.44 -8.96
N LEU A 52 1.20 -2.60 -8.38
CA LEU A 52 0.24 -3.65 -8.11
C LEU A 52 -0.07 -3.64 -6.62
N PHE A 53 -1.33 -3.86 -6.27
CA PHE A 53 -1.71 -3.99 -4.88
C PHE A 53 -2.90 -4.92 -4.68
N HIS A 54 -2.94 -5.57 -3.53
CA HIS A 54 -4.04 -6.44 -3.12
C HIS A 54 -4.20 -6.44 -1.60
N CYS A 55 -5.43 -6.20 -1.14
CA CYS A 55 -5.76 -6.26 0.28
C CYS A 55 -6.28 -7.66 0.64
N TRP A 56 -5.51 -8.39 1.44
CA TRP A 56 -5.85 -9.76 1.86
C TRP A 56 -6.95 -9.82 2.91
N ALA A 57 -7.33 -8.68 3.50
CA ALA A 57 -8.52 -8.57 4.36
C ALA A 57 -9.85 -8.48 3.56
N GLY A 58 -9.79 -8.47 2.22
CA GLY A 58 -10.98 -8.55 1.36
C GLY A 58 -11.52 -7.22 0.83
N CYS A 59 -10.78 -6.12 0.95
CA CYS A 59 -11.21 -4.84 0.34
C CYS A 59 -11.23 -4.94 -1.18
N GLU A 60 -12.27 -4.35 -1.78
CA GLU A 60 -12.33 -4.17 -3.22
C GLU A 60 -11.22 -3.23 -3.72
N GLN A 61 -10.74 -3.46 -4.94
CA GLN A 61 -9.71 -2.64 -5.59
C GLN A 61 -10.08 -1.15 -5.57
N ARG A 62 -11.35 -0.81 -5.84
CA ARG A 62 -11.82 0.58 -5.84
C ARG A 62 -11.72 1.24 -4.47
N ALA A 63 -12.08 0.54 -3.40
CA ALA A 63 -11.99 1.06 -2.04
C ALA A 63 -10.54 1.38 -1.64
N VAL A 64 -9.60 0.51 -2.01
CA VAL A 64 -8.16 0.76 -1.79
C VAL A 64 -7.69 1.98 -2.60
N VAL A 65 -8.07 2.09 -3.87
CA VAL A 65 -7.73 3.25 -4.70
C VAL A 65 -8.30 4.55 -4.11
N ASP A 66 -9.54 4.54 -3.64
CA ASP A 66 -10.18 5.72 -3.07
C ASP A 66 -9.50 6.12 -1.74
N GLY A 67 -9.10 5.15 -0.91
CA GLY A 67 -8.27 5.40 0.27
C GLY A 67 -6.91 6.02 -0.09
N LEU A 68 -6.21 5.47 -1.08
CA LEU A 68 -4.94 6.01 -1.55
C LEU A 68 -5.09 7.43 -2.15
N ARG A 69 -6.20 7.71 -2.85
CA ARG A 69 -6.53 9.05 -3.36
C ARG A 69 -6.79 10.05 -2.24
N GLY A 70 -7.52 9.64 -1.20
CA GLY A 70 -7.76 10.48 -0.01
C GLY A 70 -6.47 10.89 0.69
N LEU A 71 -5.42 10.07 0.58
CA LEU A 71 -4.08 10.35 1.10
C LEU A 71 -3.16 11.05 0.08
N GLY A 72 -3.62 11.31 -1.15
CA GLY A 72 -2.81 11.90 -2.22
C GLY A 72 -1.72 10.98 -2.79
N LEU A 73 -1.77 9.68 -2.47
CA LEU A 73 -0.79 8.67 -2.87
C LEU A 73 -1.11 8.02 -4.21
N TRP A 74 -2.32 8.20 -4.73
CA TRP A 74 -2.74 7.65 -6.01
C TRP A 74 -3.11 8.74 -7.00
N ARG A 75 -2.27 8.93 -8.01
CA ARG A 75 -2.56 9.86 -9.11
C ARG A 75 -3.31 9.10 -10.20
N SER A 76 -4.53 9.56 -10.48
CA SER A 76 -5.21 9.25 -11.73
C SER A 76 -4.27 9.64 -12.88
N ARG A 77 -4.21 8.80 -13.91
CA ARG A 77 -3.53 9.13 -15.16
C ARG A 77 -4.08 10.43 -15.74
#